data_AF-A0A971XZZ9-F1
#
_entry.id   AF-A0A971XZZ9-F1
#
_cell.length_a   1.000
_cell.length_b   1.000
_cell.length_c   1.000
_cell.angle_alpha   90.00
_cell.angle_beta   90.00
_cell.angle_gamma   90.00
#
_symmetry.space_group_name_H-M   'P 1'
#
loop_
_entity.id
_entity.type
_entity.pdbx_description
1 polymer ?
#
loop_
_entity_poly.entity_id
_entity_poly.type
_entity_poly.pdbx_seq_one_letter_code
_entity_poly.pdbx_strand_id
1 'polypeptide(L)'
;GKGMVIRITDPRLLSATGGIVQGMSGSPIIQNGKIVGAVTHVFINEPQRGYGCFAEWMVLESGLLAEIESYAPPMLLEAIFLLFFPKLLKAGREFMLLCRRITWP
;
A
#
# COMPACT_ATOMS: atom_id res chain seq x y z
N GLY A 1 3.86 -1.25 9.92
CA GLY A 1 4.97 -2.00 9.26
C GLY A 1 5.93 -1.01 8.63
N LYS A 2 7.20 -1.38 8.44
CA LYS A 2 8.18 -0.53 7.71
C LYS A 2 7.68 -0.36 6.27
N GLY A 3 7.48 0.88 5.83
CA GLY A 3 7.07 1.19 4.45
C GLY A 3 8.15 0.84 3.41
N MET A 4 7.91 1.18 2.14
CA MET A 4 8.94 1.08 1.11
C MET A 4 9.97 2.20 1.28
N VAL A 5 11.23 1.92 1.00
CA VAL A 5 12.26 2.96 0.88
C VAL A 5 12.41 3.30 -0.59
N ILE A 6 12.32 4.59 -0.91
CA ILE A 6 12.48 5.10 -2.27
C ILE A 6 13.72 5.97 -2.37
N ARG A 7 14.27 6.06 -3.58
CA ARG A 7 15.38 6.95 -3.92
C ARG A 7 15.09 7.62 -5.26
N ILE A 8 15.25 8.94 -5.33
CA ILE A 8 15.24 9.65 -6.60
C ILE A 8 16.56 9.41 -7.31
N THR A 9 16.49 8.93 -8.55
CA THR A 9 17.66 8.68 -9.40
C THR A 9 17.70 9.57 -10.65
N ASP A 10 16.62 10.27 -10.99
CA ASP A 10 16.59 11.15 -12.16
C ASP A 10 17.44 12.41 -11.89
N PRO A 11 18.54 12.63 -12.64
CA PRO A 11 19.45 13.75 -12.43
C PRO A 11 18.79 15.12 -12.70
N ARG A 12 17.79 15.20 -13.59
CA ARG A 12 17.06 16.45 -13.86
C ARG A 12 16.20 16.84 -12.67
N LEU A 13 15.52 15.86 -12.07
CA LEU A 13 14.71 16.08 -10.88
C LEU A 13 15.59 16.48 -9.70
N LEU A 14 16.71 15.78 -9.51
CA LEU A 14 17.70 16.12 -8.47
C LEU A 14 18.26 17.53 -8.65
N SER A 15 18.55 17.96 -9.88
CA SER A 15 19.04 19.31 -10.16
C SER A 15 17.99 20.39 -9.89
N ALA A 16 16.70 20.08 -10.08
CA ALA A 16 15.62 21.04 -9.90
C ALA A 16 15.15 21.15 -8.44
N THR A 17 15.12 20.03 -7.70
CA THR A 17 14.48 19.97 -6.37
C THR A 17 15.45 19.62 -5.24
N GLY A 18 16.65 19.13 -5.53
CA GLY A 18 17.60 18.64 -4.53
C GLY A 18 17.19 17.32 -3.86
N GLY A 19 16.06 16.72 -4.28
CA GLY A 19 15.50 15.52 -3.67
C GLY A 19 13.99 15.58 -3.49
N ILE A 20 13.49 14.78 -2.54
CA ILE A 20 12.11 14.79 -2.08
C ILE A 20 11.92 16.03 -1.20
N VAL A 21 10.98 16.88 -1.58
CA VAL A 21 10.67 18.11 -0.85
C VAL A 21 9.30 18.04 -0.20
N GLN A 22 9.04 18.97 0.71
CA GLN A 22 7.72 19.11 1.33
C GLN A 22 6.65 19.34 0.25
N GLY A 23 5.48 18.72 0.44
CA GLY A 23 4.39 18.75 -0.55
C GLY A 23 4.41 17.58 -1.53
N MET A 24 5.49 16.79 -1.60
CA MET A 24 5.51 15.57 -2.41
C MET A 24 4.80 14.37 -1.75
N SER A 25 4.35 14.49 -0.49
CA SER A 25 3.55 13.46 0.16
C SER A 25 2.27 13.20 -0.62
N GLY A 26 1.91 11.93 -0.80
CA GLY A 26 0.79 11.50 -1.64
C GLY A 26 1.13 11.34 -3.13
N SER A 27 2.34 11.72 -3.58
CA SER A 27 2.73 11.54 -4.98
C SER A 27 2.74 10.05 -5.36
N PRO A 28 2.12 9.64 -6.48
CA PRO A 28 2.05 8.25 -6.86
C PRO A 28 3.42 7.72 -7.29
N ILE A 29 3.72 6.50 -6.85
CA ILE A 29 4.91 5.75 -7.25
C ILE A 29 4.45 4.77 -8.33
N ILE A 30 4.99 4.92 -9.53
CA ILE A 30 4.59 4.16 -10.71
C ILE A 30 5.73 3.23 -11.13
N GLN A 31 5.42 1.95 -11.29
CA GLN A 31 6.33 0.95 -11.86
C GLN A 31 5.56 0.12 -12.89
N ASN A 32 6.17 -0.12 -14.06
CA ASN A 32 5.55 -0.89 -15.15
C ASN A 32 4.14 -0.38 -15.54
N GLY A 33 3.94 0.94 -15.50
CA GLY A 33 2.65 1.56 -15.80
C GLY A 33 1.56 1.37 -14.73
N LYS A 34 1.91 0.85 -13.54
CA LYS A 34 0.97 0.61 -12.43
C LYS A 34 1.36 1.41 -11.20
N ILE A 35 0.36 1.84 -10.41
CA ILE A 35 0.59 2.46 -9.11
C ILE A 35 0.95 1.35 -8.12
N VAL A 36 2.16 1.45 -7.55
CA VAL A 36 2.65 0.50 -6.53
C VAL A 36 2.62 1.09 -5.13
N GLY A 37 2.43 2.41 -5.02
CA GLY A 37 2.39 3.10 -3.74
C GLY A 37 2.34 4.62 -3.88
N ALA A 38 2.54 5.30 -2.76
CA ALA A 38 2.63 6.75 -2.70
C ALA A 38 3.77 7.19 -1.77
N VAL A 39 4.42 8.31 -2.09
CA VAL A 39 5.45 8.94 -1.24
C VAL A 39 4.81 9.42 0.07
N THR A 40 5.48 9.23 1.21
CA THR A 40 4.97 9.70 2.50
C THR A 40 5.86 10.77 3.13
N HIS A 41 7.13 10.46 3.38
CA HIS A 41 8.04 11.39 4.04
C HIS A 41 9.50 11.18 3.62
N VAL A 42 10.30 12.24 3.72
CA VAL A 42 11.72 12.27 3.35
C VAL A 42 12.62 11.90 4.53
N PHE A 43 13.84 11.41 4.27
CA PHE A 43 14.83 11.18 5.32
C PHE A 43 15.49 12.51 5.72
N ILE A 44 15.64 12.75 7.03
CA ILE A 44 16.14 14.03 7.58
C ILE A 44 17.53 14.39 7.03
N ASN A 45 18.42 13.40 6.87
CA ASN A 45 19.80 13.63 6.44
C ASN A 45 20.06 13.27 4.96
N GLU A 46 19.07 12.74 4.25
CA GLU A 46 19.23 12.25 2.87
C GLU A 46 18.00 12.62 2.03
N PRO A 47 17.88 13.87 1.52
CA PRO A 47 16.68 14.34 0.84
C PRO A 47 16.37 13.54 -0.44
N GLN A 48 17.36 12.86 -1.02
CA GLN A 48 17.17 11.99 -2.18
C GLN A 48 16.40 10.70 -1.84
N ARG A 49 16.20 10.40 -0.56
CA ARG A 49 15.56 9.19 -0.06
C ARG A 49 14.36 9.52 0.80
N GLY A 50 13.39 8.63 0.75
CA GLY A 50 12.20 8.75 1.57
C GLY A 50 11.55 7.41 1.79
N TYR A 51 10.42 7.48 2.46
CA TYR A 51 9.51 6.39 2.62
C TYR A 51 8.31 6.55 1.68
N GLY A 52 7.75 5.41 1.29
CA GLY A 52 6.46 5.31 0.65
C GLY A 52 5.56 4.31 1.36
N CYS A 53 4.26 4.45 1.14
CA CYS A 53 3.25 3.47 1.50
C CYS A 53 2.95 2.61 0.26
N PHE A 54 2.78 1.30 0.42
CA PHE A 54 2.36 0.47 -0.70
C PHE A 54 0.87 0.67 -1.00
N ALA A 55 0.49 0.53 -2.27
CA ALA A 55 -0.89 0.60 -2.71
C ALA A 55 -1.78 -0.45 -2.01
N GLU A 56 -1.23 -1.63 -1.67
CA GLU A 56 -1.91 -2.68 -0.90
C GLU A 56 -2.44 -2.16 0.44
N TRP A 57 -1.59 -1.46 1.21
CA TRP A 57 -1.99 -0.87 2.49
C TRP A 57 -3.03 0.23 2.30
N MET A 58 -2.90 1.04 1.25
CA MET A 58 -3.90 2.06 0.94
C MET A 58 -5.27 1.44 0.67
N VAL A 59 -5.33 0.35 -0.10
CA VAL A 59 -6.58 -0.37 -0.42
C VAL A 59 -7.16 -1.04 0.83
N LEU A 60 -6.34 -1.69 1.64
CA LEU A 60 -6.77 -2.32 2.90
C LEU A 60 -7.41 -1.31 3.85
N GLU A 61 -6.77 -0.17 4.07
CA GLU A 61 -7.24 0.86 5.01
C GLU A 61 -8.41 1.68 4.46
N SER A 62 -8.55 1.78 3.13
CA SER A 62 -9.63 2.56 2.51
C SER A 62 -11.04 1.96 2.67
N GLY A 63 -11.15 0.70 3.10
CA GLY A 63 -12.44 -0.01 3.16
C GLY A 63 -12.98 -0.47 1.80
N LEU A 64 -12.29 -0.17 0.68
CA LEU A 64 -12.68 -0.60 -0.67
C LEU A 64 -12.86 -2.12 -0.80
N LEU A 65 -12.08 -2.92 -0.05
CA LEU A 65 -12.25 -4.37 -0.06
C LEU A 65 -13.59 -4.80 0.53
N ALA A 66 -14.06 -4.15 1.59
CA ALA A 66 -15.38 -4.44 2.17
C ALA A 66 -16.51 -4.06 1.19
N GLU A 67 -16.32 -2.99 0.42
CA GLU A 67 -17.25 -2.62 -0.65
C GLU A 67 -17.26 -3.67 -1.77
N ILE A 68 -16.11 -4.10 -2.28
CA ILE A 68 -16.01 -5.14 -3.32
C ILE A 68 -16.63 -6.47 -2.85
N GLU A 69 -16.40 -6.86 -1.60
CA GLU A 69 -17.01 -8.04 -0.98
C GLU A 69 -18.54 -7.96 -0.93
N SER A 70 -19.11 -6.76 -0.83
CA SER A 70 -20.56 -6.57 -0.85
C SER A 70 -21.18 -6.73 -2.25
N TYR A 71 -20.42 -6.47 -3.32
CA TYR A 71 -20.85 -6.63 -4.72
C TYR A 71 -20.61 -8.04 -5.27
N ALA A 72 -19.63 -8.77 -4.74
CA ALA A 72 -19.35 -10.14 -5.15
C ALA A 72 -20.25 -11.13 -4.39
N PRO A 73 -21.06 -11.97 -5.05
CA PRO A 73 -21.75 -13.04 -4.37
C PRO A 73 -20.71 -13.93 -3.67
N PRO A 74 -20.90 -14.30 -2.39
CA PRO A 74 -19.89 -14.98 -1.57
C PRO A 74 -19.27 -16.22 -2.26
N MET A 75 -20.06 -16.90 -3.08
CA MET A 75 -19.67 -18.09 -3.82
C MET A 75 -18.58 -17.86 -4.88
N LEU A 76 -18.51 -16.66 -5.49
CA LEU A 76 -17.50 -16.32 -6.50
C LEU A 76 -16.17 -15.94 -5.84
N LEU A 77 -16.25 -15.22 -4.72
CA LEU A 77 -15.08 -14.80 -3.98
C LEU A 77 -14.37 -16.02 -3.35
N GLU A 78 -15.12 -16.97 -2.80
CA GLU A 78 -14.56 -18.23 -2.32
C GLU A 78 -13.86 -19.03 -3.43
N ALA A 79 -14.46 -19.09 -4.63
CA ALA A 79 -13.87 -19.79 -5.76
C ALA A 79 -12.54 -19.13 -6.22
N ILE A 80 -12.50 -17.80 -6.36
CA ILE A 80 -11.29 -17.06 -6.77
C ILE A 80 -10.18 -17.16 -5.72
N PHE A 81 -10.54 -17.04 -4.43
CA PHE A 81 -9.58 -17.09 -3.33
C PHE A 81 -8.97 -18.50 -3.17
N LEU A 82 -9.77 -19.55 -3.37
CA LEU A 82 -9.32 -20.94 -3.38
C LEU A 82 -8.44 -21.26 -4.60
N LEU A 83 -8.73 -20.67 -5.76
CA LEU A 83 -7.97 -20.88 -7.00
C LEU A 83 -6.59 -20.21 -6.97
N PHE A 84 -6.46 -19.03 -6.37
CA PHE A 84 -5.22 -18.25 -6.44
C PHE A 84 -4.35 -18.26 -5.17
N PHE A 85 -4.90 -18.48 -3.97
CA PHE A 85 -4.15 -18.36 -2.71
C PHE A 85 -4.45 -19.45 -1.67
N PRO A 86 -4.18 -20.73 -1.98
CA PRO A 86 -4.54 -21.85 -1.08
C PRO A 86 -3.81 -21.82 0.28
N LYS A 87 -2.62 -21.21 0.37
CA LYS A 87 -1.84 -21.14 1.63
C LYS A 87 -2.18 -19.92 2.51
N LEU A 88 -2.84 -18.89 1.97
CA LEU A 88 -3.09 -17.63 2.68
C LEU A 88 -4.35 -17.67 3.57
N LEU A 89 -5.26 -18.61 3.30
CA LEU A 89 -6.55 -18.77 3.99
C LEU A 89 -6.46 -19.08 5.49
N LYS A 90 -5.37 -19.72 5.96
CA LYS A 90 -5.21 -20.01 7.40
C LYS A 90 -4.82 -18.77 8.20
N ALA A 91 -3.89 -17.97 7.67
CA ALA A 91 -3.45 -16.73 8.31
C ALA A 91 -4.50 -15.61 8.20
N GLY A 92 -5.19 -15.51 7.06
CA GLY A 92 -6.19 -14.47 6.81
C GLY A 92 -7.45 -14.59 7.67
N ARG A 93 -7.93 -15.81 7.96
CA ARG A 93 -9.11 -16.02 8.82
C ARG A 93 -8.85 -15.70 10.28
N GLU A 94 -7.66 -16.04 10.81
CA GLU A 94 -7.28 -15.66 12.17
C GLU A 94 -7.06 -14.14 12.29
N PHE A 95 -6.47 -13.51 11.28
CA PHE A 95 -6.26 -12.06 11.24
C PHE A 95 -7.60 -11.28 11.17
N MET A 96 -8.54 -11.72 10.34
CA MET A 96 -9.88 -11.09 10.24
C MET A 96 -10.72 -11.28 11.51
N LEU A 97 -10.58 -12.41 12.22
CA LEU A 97 -11.22 -12.61 13.53
C LEU A 97 -10.57 -11.77 14.65
N LEU A 98 -9.26 -11.51 14.56
CA LEU A 98 -8.54 -10.65 15.48
C LEU A 98 -8.95 -9.18 15.30
N CYS A 99 -9.08 -8.69 14.06
CA CYS A 99 -9.53 -7.33 13.76
C CYS A 99 -10.96 -7.04 14.27
N ARG A 100 -11.85 -8.04 14.34
CA ARG A 100 -13.21 -7.88 14.92
C ARG A 100 -13.25 -7.79 16.44
N ARG A 101 -12.17 -8.13 17.15
CA ARG A 101 -12.08 -8.09 18.62
C ARG A 101 -11.39 -6.85 19.17
N ILE A 102 -10.84 -6.00 18.32
CA ILE A 102 -10.20 -4.75 18.74
C ILE A 102 -11.15 -3.59 18.42
N THR A 103 -12.18 -3.41 19.25
CA THR A 103 -12.83 -2.11 19.38
C THR A 103 -11.86 -1.19 20.12
N TRP A 104 -11.29 -0.20 19.43
CA TRP A 104 -10.60 0.92 20.08
C TRP A 104 -11.61 1.99 20.53
N PRO A 105 -11.35 2.74 21.62
CA PRO A 105 -11.90 4.08 21.77
C PRO A 105 -11.35 5.03 20.69
#